data_AF-A0A5F9ZHH2-F1
#
_entry.id   AF-A0A5F9ZHH2-F1
#
_cell.length_a   1.000
_cell.length_b   1.000
_cell.length_c   1.000
_cell.angle_alpha   90.00
_cell.angle_beta   90.00
_cell.angle_gamma   90.00
#
_symmetry.space_group_name_H-M   'P 1'
#
loop_
_entity.id
_entity.type
_entity.pdbx_description
1 polymer ?
#
loop_
_entity_poly.entity_id
_entity_poly.type
_entity_poly.pdbx_seq_one_letter_code
_entity_poly.pdbx_strand_id
1 'polypeptide(L)'
;GDHRVELYKVLSSLGYHVVTFDYRGWGDSVGTPSERGMTYDALHVFDWIKARSGDNPVYIWGHSLGTGVATNLVRRLCERETPPDALILESPFTNIREEAKSHPFSVIYRYFPGFDWFFLDPITSSGIKFANDENVKHISCPLLILHAEDDPVVPFQLGRKLYSIAAPARSFRDFKVQFVPFHSDLGYRHKYIYKSPELPRILSCLWKFQRQNCVPLAQGIPGEVGA
;
A
#
# COMPACT_ATOMS: atom_id res chain seq x y z
N GLY A 1 8.89 2.47 -17.07
CA GLY A 1 8.38 1.10 -17.27
C GLY A 1 6.90 1.07 -16.99
N ASP A 2 6.11 0.52 -17.91
CA ASP A 2 4.65 0.73 -18.06
C ASP A 2 3.75 0.07 -16.98
N HIS A 3 4.33 -0.63 -16.00
CA HIS A 3 3.58 -1.40 -15.00
C HIS A 3 2.47 -0.64 -14.25
N ARG A 4 2.66 0.66 -13.96
CA ARG A 4 1.64 1.48 -13.31
C ARG A 4 0.43 1.69 -14.22
N VAL A 5 0.67 2.02 -15.49
CA VAL A 5 -0.38 2.18 -16.49
C VAL A 5 -1.13 0.87 -16.70
N GLU A 6 -0.43 -0.26 -16.72
CA GLU A 6 -1.06 -1.57 -16.82
C GLU A 6 -1.93 -1.91 -15.60
N LEU A 7 -1.47 -1.61 -14.38
CA LEU A 7 -2.32 -1.70 -13.18
C LEU A 7 -3.56 -0.82 -13.32
N TYR A 8 -3.43 0.41 -13.81
CA TYR A 8 -4.56 1.32 -14.00
C TYR A 8 -5.57 0.79 -15.02
N LYS A 9 -5.10 0.16 -16.10
CA LYS A 9 -5.95 -0.51 -17.08
C LYS A 9 -6.70 -1.69 -16.46
N VAL A 10 -6.02 -2.51 -15.64
CA VAL A 10 -6.67 -3.61 -14.91
C VAL A 10 -7.77 -3.05 -14.01
N LEU A 11 -7.48 -2.06 -13.17
CA LEU A 11 -8.48 -1.44 -12.30
C LEU A 11 -9.64 -0.81 -13.08
N SER A 12 -9.35 -0.11 -14.19
CA SER A 12 -10.37 0.49 -15.04
C SER A 12 -11.27 -0.57 -15.68
N SER A 13 -10.70 -1.71 -16.10
CA SER A 13 -11.47 -2.83 -16.67
C SER A 13 -12.42 -3.49 -15.64
N LEU A 14 -12.13 -3.33 -14.35
CA LEU A 14 -12.98 -3.77 -13.24
C LEU A 14 -14.04 -2.73 -12.84
N GLY A 15 -14.12 -1.61 -13.56
CA GLY A 15 -15.11 -0.55 -13.31
C GLY A 15 -14.68 0.52 -12.30
N TYR A 16 -13.40 0.55 -11.90
CA TYR A 16 -12.89 1.61 -11.03
C TYR A 16 -12.48 2.85 -11.81
N HIS A 17 -12.79 4.03 -11.27
CA HIS A 17 -12.12 5.26 -11.68
C HIS A 17 -10.77 5.37 -10.98
N VAL A 18 -9.70 5.44 -11.77
CA VAL A 18 -8.33 5.56 -11.24
C VAL A 18 -7.90 7.02 -11.27
N VAL A 19 -7.55 7.56 -10.09
CA VAL A 19 -6.93 8.88 -9.96
C VAL A 19 -5.50 8.69 -9.48
N THR A 20 -4.55 9.24 -10.23
CA THR A 20 -3.13 9.31 -9.85
C THR A 20 -2.62 10.71 -10.11
N PHE A 21 -1.61 11.13 -9.36
CA PHE A 21 -1.08 12.48 -9.41
C PHE A 21 0.39 12.48 -8.97
N ASP A 22 1.14 13.47 -9.45
CA ASP A 22 2.51 13.70 -9.01
C ASP A 22 2.51 14.57 -7.76
N TYR A 23 3.14 14.07 -6.70
CA TYR A 23 3.38 14.85 -5.48
C TYR A 23 4.25 16.07 -5.75
N ARG A 24 4.19 17.08 -4.87
CA ARG A 24 5.08 18.25 -4.94
C ARG A 24 6.55 17.82 -5.12
N GLY A 25 7.25 18.40 -6.09
CA GLY A 25 8.64 18.07 -6.39
C GLY A 25 8.86 16.83 -7.27
N TRP A 26 7.80 16.19 -7.78
CA TRP A 26 7.87 15.14 -8.80
C TRP A 26 7.12 15.53 -10.07
N GLY A 27 7.52 14.94 -11.20
CA GLY A 27 6.93 15.24 -12.50
C GLY A 27 7.00 16.74 -12.80
N ASP A 28 5.86 17.31 -13.17
CA ASP A 28 5.71 18.75 -13.42
C ASP A 28 5.27 19.54 -12.17
N SER A 29 5.11 18.88 -11.02
CA SER A 29 4.68 19.52 -9.77
C SER A 29 5.82 20.30 -9.11
N VAL A 30 5.61 21.60 -8.87
CA VAL A 30 6.56 22.48 -8.18
C VAL A 30 6.69 22.19 -6.68
N GLY A 31 7.75 22.71 -6.07
CA GLY A 31 7.98 22.66 -4.62
C GLY A 31 8.98 21.58 -4.20
N THR A 32 9.14 21.43 -2.89
CA THR A 32 10.16 20.56 -2.30
C THR A 32 9.50 19.38 -1.59
N PRO A 33 9.92 18.14 -1.88
CA PRO A 33 9.27 16.99 -1.31
C PRO A 33 9.59 16.80 0.17
N SER A 34 8.57 16.46 0.94
CA SER A 34 8.68 16.12 2.36
C SER A 34 7.53 15.18 2.73
N GLU A 35 7.73 14.36 3.77
CA GLU A 35 6.67 13.47 4.27
C GLU A 35 5.36 14.22 4.53
N ARG A 36 5.45 15.32 5.28
CA ARG A 36 4.30 16.18 5.58
C ARG A 36 3.68 16.78 4.32
N GLY A 37 4.51 17.26 3.40
CA GLY A 37 4.04 17.85 2.14
C GLY A 37 3.28 16.86 1.29
N MET A 38 3.81 15.66 1.10
CA MET A 38 3.13 14.60 0.35
C MET A 38 1.83 14.14 1.00
N THR A 39 1.80 14.05 2.34
CA THR A 39 0.55 13.76 3.06
C THR A 39 -0.50 14.86 2.82
N TYR A 40 -0.10 16.13 2.79
CA TYR A 40 -1.04 17.23 2.48
C TYR A 40 -1.53 17.18 1.03
N ASP A 41 -0.65 16.92 0.07
CA ASP A 41 -1.06 16.77 -1.34
C ASP A 41 -2.10 15.67 -1.48
N ALA A 42 -1.86 14.52 -0.83
CA ALA A 42 -2.79 13.39 -0.84
C ALA A 42 -4.12 13.69 -0.14
N LEU A 43 -4.11 14.45 0.96
CA LEU A 43 -5.33 14.91 1.64
C LEU A 43 -6.18 15.81 0.72
N HIS A 44 -5.55 16.77 0.04
CA HIS A 44 -6.26 17.65 -0.89
C HIS A 44 -6.88 16.89 -2.06
N VAL A 45 -6.15 15.93 -2.63
CA VAL A 45 -6.69 15.08 -3.70
C VAL A 45 -7.83 14.22 -3.18
N PHE A 46 -7.70 13.63 -1.99
CA PHE A 46 -8.79 12.86 -1.37
C PHE A 46 -10.05 13.70 -1.18
N ASP A 47 -9.94 14.90 -0.60
CA ASP A 47 -11.07 15.81 -0.39
C ASP A 47 -11.72 16.20 -1.75
N TRP A 48 -10.91 16.43 -2.79
CA TRP A 48 -11.39 16.71 -4.15
C TRP A 48 -12.15 15.52 -4.75
N ILE A 49 -11.65 14.29 -4.57
CA ILE A 49 -12.30 13.05 -5.03
C ILE A 49 -13.60 12.84 -4.27
N LYS A 50 -13.58 12.92 -2.93
CA LYS A 50 -14.74 12.62 -2.09
C LYS A 50 -15.90 13.56 -2.36
N ALA A 51 -15.62 14.83 -2.68
CA ALA A 51 -16.64 15.80 -3.10
C ALA A 51 -17.31 15.46 -4.45
N ARG A 52 -16.72 14.55 -5.25
CA ARG A 52 -17.18 14.17 -6.60
C ARG A 52 -17.58 12.71 -6.72
N SER A 53 -17.24 11.88 -5.74
CA SER A 53 -17.53 10.44 -5.76
C SER A 53 -19.00 10.13 -5.49
N GLY A 54 -19.77 11.07 -4.93
CA GLY A 54 -21.09 10.78 -4.38
C GLY A 54 -21.01 9.64 -3.36
N ASP A 55 -21.91 8.66 -3.49
CA ASP A 55 -21.94 7.47 -2.63
C ASP A 55 -20.98 6.35 -3.09
N ASN A 56 -20.18 6.57 -4.13
CA ASN A 56 -19.20 5.58 -4.56
C ASN A 56 -18.07 5.43 -3.51
N PRO A 57 -17.60 4.18 -3.29
CA PRO A 57 -16.51 3.95 -2.35
C PRO A 57 -15.20 4.54 -2.88
N VAL A 58 -14.37 5.04 -1.96
CA VAL A 58 -13.04 5.59 -2.26
C VAL A 58 -11.98 4.74 -1.59
N TYR A 59 -11.16 4.09 -2.40
CA TYR A 59 -10.06 3.23 -1.97
C TYR A 59 -8.72 3.94 -2.11
N ILE A 60 -7.84 3.77 -1.13
CA ILE A 60 -6.47 4.29 -1.18
C ILE A 60 -5.53 3.13 -1.52
N TRP A 61 -4.74 3.28 -2.59
CA TRP A 61 -3.74 2.29 -2.99
C TRP A 61 -2.33 2.89 -2.88
N GLY A 62 -1.51 2.34 -1.98
CA GLY A 62 -0.09 2.67 -1.85
C GLY A 62 0.77 1.53 -2.38
N HIS A 63 1.79 1.84 -3.18
CA HIS A 63 2.78 0.86 -3.65
C HIS A 63 4.19 1.28 -3.24
N SER A 64 4.95 0.36 -2.64
CA SER A 64 6.34 0.58 -2.22
C SER A 64 6.44 1.82 -1.34
N LEU A 65 7.24 2.84 -1.71
CA LEU A 65 7.31 4.13 -1.00
C LEU A 65 5.93 4.79 -0.80
N GLY A 66 5.03 4.63 -1.77
CA GLY A 66 3.67 5.15 -1.70
C GLY A 66 2.86 4.57 -0.53
N THR A 67 3.25 3.42 0.03
CA THR A 67 2.63 2.86 1.24
C THR A 67 2.85 3.78 2.46
N GLY A 68 4.03 4.41 2.56
CA GLY A 68 4.34 5.44 3.56
C GLY A 68 3.40 6.63 3.52
N VAL A 69 3.17 7.16 2.31
CA VAL A 69 2.26 8.28 2.10
C VAL A 69 0.80 7.84 2.34
N ALA A 70 0.42 6.66 1.88
CA ALA A 70 -0.93 6.12 2.02
C ALA A 70 -1.30 5.90 3.50
N THR A 71 -0.45 5.28 4.32
CA THR A 71 -0.75 5.10 5.75
C THR A 71 -0.81 6.43 6.50
N ASN A 72 0.06 7.39 6.16
CA ASN A 72 -0.01 8.74 6.70
C ASN A 72 -1.33 9.44 6.35
N LEU A 73 -1.74 9.40 5.07
CA LEU A 73 -3.03 9.93 4.62
C LEU A 73 -4.17 9.31 5.41
N VAL A 74 -4.26 7.98 5.41
CA VAL A 74 -5.39 7.27 6.04
C VAL A 74 -5.44 7.51 7.54
N ARG A 75 -4.29 7.56 8.23
CA ARG A 75 -4.24 7.97 9.64
C ARG A 75 -4.87 9.35 9.85
N ARG A 76 -4.50 10.36 9.05
CA ARG A 76 -5.07 11.72 9.16
C ARG A 76 -6.56 11.74 8.86
N LEU A 77 -7.03 10.92 7.92
CA LEU A 77 -8.44 10.77 7.61
C LEU A 77 -9.22 10.11 8.75
N CYS A 78 -8.64 9.11 9.43
CA CYS A 78 -9.24 8.51 10.63
C CYS A 78 -9.28 9.52 11.80
N GLU A 79 -8.22 10.32 12.00
CA GLU A 79 -8.20 11.42 12.97
C GLU A 79 -9.26 12.49 12.67
N ARG A 80 -9.66 12.66 11.40
CA ARG A 80 -10.74 13.55 10.95
C ARG A 80 -12.13 12.90 10.98
N GLU A 81 -12.25 11.65 11.45
CA GLU A 81 -13.49 10.86 11.42
C GLU A 81 -14.07 10.67 9.99
N THR A 82 -13.21 10.74 8.98
CA THR A 82 -13.57 10.54 7.56
C THR A 82 -12.68 9.46 6.91
N PRO A 83 -12.62 8.23 7.46
CA PRO A 83 -11.79 7.18 6.89
C PRO A 83 -12.22 6.83 5.45
N PRO A 84 -11.29 6.39 4.58
CA PRO A 84 -11.66 5.84 3.28
C PRO A 84 -12.34 4.47 3.42
N ASP A 85 -12.87 3.97 2.32
CA ASP A 85 -13.58 2.69 2.27
C ASP A 85 -12.65 1.48 2.43
N ALA A 86 -11.40 1.58 1.96
CA ALA A 86 -10.33 0.65 2.33
C ALA A 86 -8.95 1.24 2.01
N LEU A 87 -7.93 0.65 2.62
CA LEU A 87 -6.54 0.85 2.31
C LEU A 87 -5.95 -0.42 1.69
N ILE A 88 -5.31 -0.29 0.53
CA ILE A 88 -4.54 -1.34 -0.12
C ILE A 88 -3.07 -0.94 -0.08
N LEU A 89 -2.22 -1.81 0.48
CA LEU A 89 -0.78 -1.64 0.53
C LEU A 89 -0.11 -2.75 -0.30
N GLU A 90 0.54 -2.38 -1.38
CA GLU A 90 1.29 -3.27 -2.27
C GLU A 90 2.80 -3.15 -2.00
N SER A 91 3.45 -4.28 -1.72
CA SER A 91 4.85 -4.37 -1.30
C SER A 91 5.24 -3.34 -0.21
N PRO A 92 4.55 -3.31 0.95
CA PRO A 92 4.86 -2.36 2.00
C PRO A 92 6.09 -2.73 2.81
N PHE A 93 6.65 -1.70 3.46
CA PHE A 93 7.71 -1.80 4.46
C PHE A 93 7.17 -1.35 5.84
N THR A 94 7.90 -1.63 6.93
CA THR A 94 7.49 -1.19 8.27
C THR A 94 7.80 0.29 8.53
N ASN A 95 9.05 0.69 8.36
CA ASN A 95 9.50 2.07 8.38
C ASN A 95 10.83 2.21 7.63
N ILE A 96 11.18 3.43 7.20
CA ILE A 96 12.41 3.66 6.41
C ILE A 96 13.67 3.23 7.16
N ARG A 97 13.71 3.36 8.49
CA ARG A 97 14.90 3.03 9.29
C ARG A 97 15.16 1.53 9.33
N GLU A 98 14.11 0.73 9.41
CA GLU A 98 14.21 -0.73 9.37
C GLU A 98 14.61 -1.19 7.97
N GLU A 99 13.95 -0.67 6.94
CA GLU A 99 14.27 -0.93 5.53
C GLU A 99 15.75 -0.63 5.22
N ALA A 100 16.25 0.53 5.65
CA ALA A 100 17.64 0.95 5.45
C ALA A 100 18.68 0.08 6.17
N LYS A 101 18.28 -0.61 7.25
CA LYS A 101 19.16 -1.55 7.98
C LYS A 101 19.13 -2.95 7.38
N SER A 102 18.00 -3.38 6.83
CA SER A 102 17.80 -4.75 6.37
C SER A 102 18.21 -4.99 4.91
N HIS A 103 18.37 -3.95 4.08
CA HIS A 103 18.60 -4.15 2.66
C HIS A 103 19.43 -3.06 1.94
N PRO A 104 20.03 -3.37 0.77
CA PRO A 104 20.65 -2.40 -0.14
C PRO A 104 19.57 -1.59 -0.89
N PHE A 105 18.50 -1.19 -0.19
CA PHE A 105 17.41 -0.37 -0.71
C PHE A 105 17.95 0.96 -1.25
N SER A 106 19.02 1.48 -0.64
CA SER A 106 19.77 2.65 -1.11
C SER A 106 20.41 2.46 -2.49
N VAL A 107 20.75 1.23 -2.90
CA VAL A 107 21.49 0.94 -4.14
C VAL A 107 20.55 0.86 -5.35
N ILE A 108 19.39 0.19 -5.20
CA ILE A 108 18.41 0.03 -6.29
C ILE A 108 17.78 1.37 -6.67
N TYR A 109 17.51 2.21 -5.67
CA TYR A 109 16.88 3.50 -5.90
C TYR A 109 17.87 4.66 -6.13
N ARG A 110 19.18 4.45 -5.98
CA ARG A 110 20.22 5.44 -6.37
C ARG A 110 20.10 5.92 -7.82
N TYR A 111 19.43 5.13 -8.66
CA TYR A 111 19.18 5.42 -10.07
C TYR A 111 17.85 6.15 -10.32
N PHE A 112 17.08 6.48 -9.28
CA PHE A 112 15.83 7.22 -9.40
C PHE A 112 16.12 8.73 -9.30
N PRO A 113 15.72 9.56 -10.28
CA PRO A 113 15.94 11.00 -10.23
C PRO A 113 15.34 11.60 -8.95
N GLY A 114 16.13 12.35 -8.18
CA GLY A 114 15.71 12.95 -6.91
C GLY A 114 15.81 12.04 -5.68
N PHE A 115 16.21 10.77 -5.81
CA PHE A 115 16.32 9.84 -4.69
C PHE A 115 17.51 10.12 -3.75
N ASP A 116 18.67 10.52 -4.28
CA ASP A 116 19.81 10.88 -3.44
C ASP A 116 19.45 12.05 -2.49
N TRP A 117 18.70 13.03 -3.00
CA TRP A 117 18.17 14.15 -2.23
C TRP A 117 17.02 13.74 -1.28
N PHE A 118 16.19 12.77 -1.66
CA PHE A 118 14.98 12.37 -0.90
C PHE A 118 15.19 11.19 0.08
N PHE A 119 16.27 10.41 -0.04
CA PHE A 119 16.57 9.30 0.87
C PHE A 119 17.97 9.35 1.48
N LEU A 120 19.03 9.75 0.77
CA LEU A 120 20.39 9.71 1.35
C LEU A 120 20.66 10.87 2.30
N ASP A 121 20.29 12.10 1.95
CA ASP A 121 20.40 13.27 2.83
C ASP A 121 19.38 13.33 3.99
N PRO A 122 18.12 12.88 3.84
CA PRO A 122 17.14 12.94 4.93
C PRO A 122 17.23 11.79 5.94
N ILE A 123 17.79 10.61 5.59
CA ILE A 123 18.07 9.57 6.59
C ILE A 123 19.04 10.09 7.68
N THR A 124 19.87 11.09 7.36
CA THR A 124 20.76 11.78 8.30
C THR A 124 20.25 13.15 8.77
N SER A 125 19.45 13.89 7.97
CA SER A 125 19.16 15.31 8.26
C SER A 125 17.69 15.76 8.21
N SER A 126 16.73 14.97 7.72
CA SER A 126 15.32 15.39 7.61
C SER A 126 14.39 14.29 8.10
N GLY A 127 13.56 14.57 9.10
CA GLY A 127 12.72 13.59 9.83
C GLY A 127 11.61 12.87 9.05
N ILE A 128 11.87 12.39 7.82
CA ILE A 128 11.05 11.45 7.07
C ILE A 128 11.23 10.07 7.73
N LYS A 129 10.12 9.52 8.21
CA LYS A 129 10.06 8.23 8.92
C LYS A 129 9.26 7.22 8.12
N PHE A 130 8.18 7.65 7.46
CA PHE A 130 7.13 6.78 6.91
C PHE A 130 6.87 5.58 7.83
N ALA A 131 6.43 5.88 9.04
CA ALA A 131 6.22 4.91 10.10
C ALA A 131 4.92 4.13 9.85
N ASN A 132 4.90 3.28 8.81
CA ASN A 132 3.75 2.44 8.50
C ASN A 132 3.37 1.59 9.71
N ASP A 133 4.35 1.02 10.40
CA ASP A 133 4.20 0.26 11.64
C ASP A 133 3.47 1.01 12.76
N GLU A 134 3.72 2.30 12.95
CA GLU A 134 2.98 3.13 13.90
C GLU A 134 1.61 3.56 13.35
N ASN A 135 1.55 3.97 12.09
CA ASN A 135 0.33 4.49 11.48
C ASN A 135 -0.77 3.43 11.41
N VAL A 136 -0.45 2.19 11.04
CA VAL A 136 -1.46 1.12 10.94
C VAL A 136 -2.19 0.87 12.25
N LYS A 137 -1.57 1.15 13.40
CA LYS A 137 -2.23 1.02 14.72
C LYS A 137 -3.39 1.99 14.91
N HIS A 138 -3.51 3.03 14.09
CA HIS A 138 -4.52 4.07 14.17
C HIS A 138 -5.51 4.07 13.00
N ILE A 139 -5.41 3.11 12.07
CA ILE A 139 -6.28 3.03 10.91
C ILE A 139 -7.57 2.30 11.25
N SER A 140 -8.70 2.94 10.95
CA SER A 140 -10.05 2.41 11.21
C SER A 140 -10.83 2.24 9.90
N CYS A 141 -10.29 1.42 9.00
CA CYS A 141 -10.94 0.98 7.76
C CYS A 141 -10.42 -0.42 7.39
N PRO A 142 -11.05 -1.18 6.47
CA PRO A 142 -10.48 -2.41 5.94
C PRO A 142 -9.06 -2.21 5.38
N LEU A 143 -8.17 -3.16 5.64
CA LEU A 143 -6.78 -3.14 5.18
C LEU A 143 -6.46 -4.42 4.39
N LEU A 144 -6.00 -4.25 3.15
CA LEU A 144 -5.46 -5.30 2.31
C LEU A 144 -3.96 -5.06 2.09
N ILE A 145 -3.14 -6.05 2.43
CA ILE A 145 -1.71 -6.05 2.14
C ILE A 145 -1.43 -7.10 1.07
N LEU A 146 -0.78 -6.70 -0.01
CA LEU A 146 -0.34 -7.53 -1.13
C LEU A 146 1.19 -7.57 -1.15
N HIS A 147 1.82 -8.75 -1.18
CA HIS A 147 3.29 -8.84 -1.24
C HIS A 147 3.74 -10.09 -1.98
N ALA A 148 4.66 -9.95 -2.93
CA ALA A 148 5.26 -11.08 -3.64
C ALA A 148 6.51 -11.60 -2.92
N GLU A 149 6.63 -12.91 -2.74
CA GLU A 149 7.77 -13.53 -2.04
C GLU A 149 9.09 -13.34 -2.79
N ASP A 150 9.04 -13.17 -4.11
CA ASP A 150 10.18 -12.89 -4.99
C ASP A 150 10.47 -11.39 -5.18
N ASP A 151 9.94 -10.52 -4.31
CA ASP A 151 10.22 -9.08 -4.34
C ASP A 151 11.70 -8.79 -4.03
N PRO A 152 12.51 -8.32 -5.01
CA PRO A 152 13.93 -8.07 -4.81
C PRO A 152 14.21 -6.68 -4.24
N VAL A 153 13.17 -5.87 -4.01
CA VAL A 153 13.27 -4.48 -3.60
C VAL A 153 12.86 -4.32 -2.13
N VAL A 154 11.65 -4.77 -1.77
CA VAL A 154 11.18 -4.74 -0.38
C VAL A 154 11.06 -6.18 0.12
N PRO A 155 11.82 -6.58 1.17
CA PRO A 155 11.75 -7.91 1.74
C PRO A 155 10.32 -8.29 2.14
N PHE A 156 9.86 -9.44 1.67
CA PHE A 156 8.54 -10.00 1.97
C PHE A 156 8.23 -10.07 3.49
N GLN A 157 9.26 -10.27 4.31
CA GLN A 157 9.15 -10.31 5.76
C GLN A 157 8.65 -8.99 6.35
N LEU A 158 8.93 -7.85 5.72
CA LEU A 158 8.46 -6.54 6.20
C LEU A 158 6.96 -6.37 6.00
N GLY A 159 6.43 -6.82 4.86
CA GLY A 159 4.97 -6.87 4.65
C GLY A 159 4.28 -7.80 5.65
N ARG A 160 4.86 -8.99 5.91
CA ARG A 160 4.36 -9.91 6.94
C ARG A 160 4.40 -9.31 8.35
N LYS A 161 5.48 -8.61 8.69
CA LYS A 161 5.65 -7.93 9.97
C LYS A 161 4.65 -6.80 10.13
N LEU A 162 4.40 -6.02 9.08
CA LEU A 162 3.38 -4.97 9.10
C LEU A 162 1.99 -5.56 9.33
N TYR A 163 1.66 -6.67 8.67
CA TYR A 163 0.42 -7.40 8.94
C TYR A 163 0.31 -7.88 10.40
N SER A 164 1.38 -8.44 10.98
CA SER A 164 1.35 -8.92 12.37
C SER A 164 1.19 -7.79 13.39
N ILE A 165 1.56 -6.56 13.03
CA ILE A 165 1.31 -5.36 13.84
C ILE A 165 -0.13 -4.87 13.67
N ALA A 166 -0.64 -4.86 12.43
CA ALA A 166 -1.96 -4.34 12.11
C ALA A 166 -3.10 -5.26 12.60
N ALA A 167 -3.03 -6.56 12.33
CA ALA A 167 -4.11 -7.50 12.60
C ALA A 167 -4.62 -7.53 14.06
N PRO A 168 -3.75 -7.45 15.11
CA PRO A 168 -4.21 -7.39 16.49
C PRO A 168 -4.50 -5.96 16.99
N ALA A 169 -4.31 -4.91 16.18
CA ALA A 169 -4.49 -3.54 16.63
C ALA A 169 -5.98 -3.24 16.90
N ARG A 170 -6.25 -2.56 18.03
CA ARG A 170 -7.62 -2.24 18.48
C ARG A 170 -8.42 -1.43 17.45
N SER A 171 -7.75 -0.61 16.65
CA SER A 171 -8.35 0.21 15.60
C SER A 171 -9.02 -0.60 14.49
N PHE A 172 -8.61 -1.85 14.28
CA PHE A 172 -9.22 -2.78 13.33
C PHE A 172 -10.24 -3.74 13.97
N ARG A 173 -10.70 -3.50 15.21
CA ARG A 173 -11.65 -4.41 15.89
C ARG A 173 -12.87 -4.75 15.02
N ASP A 174 -13.37 -3.76 14.30
CA ASP A 174 -14.57 -3.86 13.45
C ASP A 174 -14.24 -3.94 11.95
N PHE A 175 -12.95 -4.06 11.60
CA PHE A 175 -12.47 -4.02 10.23
C PHE A 175 -11.60 -5.22 9.89
N LYS A 176 -11.74 -5.73 8.66
CA LYS A 176 -10.91 -6.84 8.21
C LYS A 176 -9.51 -6.37 7.84
N VAL A 177 -8.51 -7.05 8.38
CA VAL A 177 -7.12 -6.96 7.91
C VAL A 177 -6.78 -8.26 7.17
N GLN A 178 -6.30 -8.16 5.93
CA GLN A 178 -5.95 -9.31 5.11
C GLN A 178 -4.55 -9.16 4.54
N PHE A 179 -3.75 -10.22 4.64
CA PHE A 179 -2.46 -10.34 3.96
C PHE A 179 -2.58 -11.38 2.85
N VAL A 180 -2.26 -11.00 1.62
CA VAL A 180 -2.23 -11.88 0.46
C VAL A 180 -0.79 -12.01 -0.02
N PRO A 181 -0.13 -13.13 0.31
CA PRO A 181 1.16 -13.45 -0.27
C PRO A 181 1.02 -13.97 -1.69
N PHE A 182 1.98 -13.65 -2.55
CA PHE A 182 2.14 -14.28 -3.85
C PHE A 182 3.42 -15.09 -3.87
N HIS A 183 3.30 -16.40 -4.14
CA HIS A 183 4.42 -17.34 -4.11
C HIS A 183 5.53 -16.94 -5.10
N SER A 184 6.79 -17.22 -4.74
CA SER A 184 7.95 -16.80 -5.53
C SER A 184 7.92 -17.27 -6.99
N ASP A 185 7.33 -18.43 -7.24
CA ASP A 185 7.28 -19.06 -8.57
C ASP A 185 6.37 -18.32 -9.56
N LEU A 186 5.54 -17.39 -9.08
CA LEU A 186 4.64 -16.58 -9.92
C LEU A 186 5.37 -15.43 -10.63
N GLY A 187 6.60 -15.09 -10.19
CA GLY A 187 7.44 -14.10 -10.87
C GLY A 187 6.91 -12.67 -10.81
N TYR A 188 6.07 -12.33 -9.83
CA TYR A 188 5.46 -11.00 -9.76
C TYR A 188 6.43 -9.92 -9.28
N ARG A 189 7.45 -10.30 -8.50
CA ARG A 189 8.50 -9.40 -8.02
C ARG A 189 7.89 -8.13 -7.39
N HIS A 190 8.61 -7.02 -7.45
CA HIS A 190 8.17 -5.76 -6.85
C HIS A 190 7.01 -5.04 -7.57
N LYS A 191 6.68 -5.41 -8.82
CA LYS A 191 5.93 -4.51 -9.73
C LYS A 191 4.85 -5.18 -10.57
N TYR A 192 4.73 -6.51 -10.52
CA TYR A 192 3.89 -7.25 -11.47
C TYR A 192 2.73 -8.01 -10.82
N ILE A 193 2.36 -7.70 -9.57
CA ILE A 193 1.18 -8.28 -8.91
C ILE A 193 -0.11 -8.01 -9.72
N TYR A 194 -0.18 -6.90 -10.45
CA TYR A 194 -1.30 -6.59 -11.35
C TYR A 194 -1.55 -7.65 -12.43
N LYS A 195 -0.55 -8.48 -12.76
CA LYS A 195 -0.68 -9.59 -13.72
C LYS A 195 -1.39 -10.80 -13.13
N SER A 196 -1.63 -10.82 -11.82
CA SER A 196 -2.28 -11.94 -11.16
C SER A 196 -3.73 -12.10 -11.64
N PRO A 197 -4.12 -13.28 -12.14
CA PRO A 197 -5.51 -13.55 -12.50
C PRO A 197 -6.44 -13.54 -11.27
N GLU A 198 -5.88 -13.69 -10.07
CA GLU A 198 -6.64 -13.66 -8.81
C GLU A 198 -6.92 -12.23 -8.33
N LEU A 199 -6.20 -11.22 -8.83
CA LEU A 199 -6.33 -9.85 -8.35
C LEU A 199 -7.77 -9.30 -8.46
N PRO A 200 -8.49 -9.45 -9.58
CA PRO A 200 -9.91 -9.07 -9.67
C PRO A 200 -10.77 -9.68 -8.55
N ARG A 201 -10.56 -10.95 -8.23
CA ARG A 201 -11.32 -11.66 -7.19
C ARG A 201 -10.96 -11.15 -5.80
N ILE A 202 -9.66 -10.93 -5.53
CA ILE A 202 -9.18 -10.35 -4.27
C ILE A 202 -9.81 -8.98 -4.03
N LEU A 203 -9.85 -8.12 -5.04
CA LEU A 203 -10.45 -6.78 -4.96
C LEU A 203 -11.98 -6.83 -4.81
N SER A 204 -12.66 -7.73 -5.53
CA SER A 204 -14.10 -7.95 -5.37
C SER A 204 -14.46 -8.43 -3.97
N CYS A 205 -13.65 -9.29 -3.37
CA CYS A 205 -13.82 -9.71 -1.99
C CYS A 205 -13.69 -8.52 -1.03
N LEU A 206 -12.67 -7.67 -1.19
CA LEU A 206 -12.50 -6.46 -0.37
C LEU A 206 -13.75 -5.57 -0.39
N TRP A 207 -14.36 -5.39 -1.57
CA TRP A 207 -15.62 -4.66 -1.72
C TRP A 207 -16.78 -5.36 -1.00
N LYS A 208 -16.99 -6.65 -1.23
CA LYS A 208 -18.09 -7.41 -0.59
C LYS A 208 -17.97 -7.45 0.92
N PHE A 209 -16.75 -7.45 1.47
CA PHE A 209 -16.52 -7.40 2.92
C PHE A 209 -17.08 -6.14 3.59
N GLN A 210 -17.20 -5.01 2.88
CA GLN A 210 -17.86 -3.81 3.42
C GLN A 210 -19.40 -3.97 3.54
N ARG A 211 -20.01 -4.99 2.92
CA ARG A 211 -21.47 -5.19 2.87
C ARG A 211 -21.98 -6.49 3.53
N GLN A 212 -21.15 -7.18 4.34
CA GLN A 212 -21.36 -8.49 5.01
C GLN A 212 -20.93 -9.75 4.21
N ASN A 213 -20.30 -10.68 4.97
CA ASN A 213 -20.04 -12.12 4.72
C ASN A 213 -19.19 -12.51 3.48
N CYS A 214 -17.93 -12.90 3.73
CA CYS A 214 -17.22 -13.83 2.84
C CYS A 214 -16.45 -14.88 3.66
N VAL A 215 -16.68 -16.14 3.31
CA VAL A 215 -16.12 -17.37 3.89
C VAL A 215 -14.59 -17.41 3.68
N PRO A 216 -13.78 -17.96 4.61
CA PRO A 216 -12.34 -18.07 4.45
C PRO A 216 -11.95 -18.91 3.24
N LEU A 217 -10.79 -18.58 2.63
CA LEU A 217 -10.12 -19.39 1.61
C LEU A 217 -9.85 -20.79 2.19
N ALA A 218 -10.42 -21.83 1.60
CA ALA A 218 -9.96 -23.19 1.84
C ALA A 218 -8.50 -23.28 1.36
N GLN A 219 -7.58 -23.53 2.29
CA GLN A 219 -6.22 -23.93 1.96
C GLN A 219 -6.30 -25.34 1.37
N GLY A 220 -6.32 -25.44 0.04
CA GLY A 220 -6.08 -26.67 -0.68
C GLY A 220 -4.60 -26.79 -1.00
N ILE A 221 -3.84 -27.45 -0.12
CA ILE A 221 -2.55 -28.06 -0.50
C ILE A 221 -2.80 -29.58 -0.48
N PRO A 222 -2.62 -30.30 -1.60
CA PRO A 222 -2.73 -31.74 -1.61
C PRO A 222 -1.43 -32.38 -1.12
N GLY A 223 -1.55 -33.30 -0.16
CA GLY A 223 -0.54 -34.33 0.10
C GLY A 223 0.17 -34.21 1.44
N GLU A 224 -0.26 -35.00 2.42
CA GLU A 224 0.62 -36.06 2.90
C GLU A 224 -0.23 -37.27 3.34
N VAL A 225 0.24 -38.42 2.87
CA VAL A 225 -0.38 -39.74 2.88
C VAL A 225 -0.15 -40.39 4.25
N GLY A 226 -1.13 -41.15 4.72
CA GLY A 226 -1.11 -41.77 6.04
C GLY A 226 -0.02 -42.82 6.27
N ALA A 227 0.30 -43.00 7.55
CA ALA A 227 0.34 -44.26 8.30
C ALA A 227 0.47 -43.91 9.78
#